data_AF-A0A351QVF0-F1
#
_entry.id   AF-A0A351QVF0-F1
#
_cell.length_a   1.000
_cell.length_b   1.000
_cell.length_c   1.000
_cell.angle_alpha   90.00
_cell.angle_beta   90.00
_cell.angle_gamma   90.00
#
_symmetry.space_group_name_H-M   'P 1'
#
loop_
_entity.id
_entity.type
_entity.pdbx_description
1 polymer ?
#
loop_
_entity_poly.entity_id
_entity_poly.type
_entity_poly.pdbx_seq_one_letter_code
_entity_poly.pdbx_strand_id
1 'polypeptide(L)'
;MGVYFTAYQGVMLGVNALKDAVETVTSIDTKMRDLRRVTDDATNEQLNNFPIQANQMAIALGQTTENAIQATTVWKQLGYSWKDATEYLSKESMILSNVGDMTAEDSTNALVSTLKAFKLEAKDTTTVVDSLNEAGNRFAIKTGELAEGLRVGGASLAIANNSLQQSEALIITGTEVLRDSNEVSNGLNLGR
;
A
#
# COMPACT_ATOMS: atom_id res chain seq x y z
N MET A 1 21.27 16.28 47.89
CA MET A 1 19.84 16.59 47.72
C MET A 1 19.60 16.90 46.23
N GLY A 2 19.60 15.97 45.29
CA GLY A 2 19.23 14.57 45.36
C GLY A 2 18.00 14.36 44.45
N VAL A 3 18.22 14.37 43.13
CA VAL A 3 17.63 13.55 42.04
C VAL A 3 16.11 13.22 41.99
N TYR A 4 15.24 13.72 42.87
CA TYR A 4 13.87 13.20 42.99
C TYR A 4 12.76 13.97 42.27
N PHE A 5 13.01 15.12 41.62
CA PHE A 5 11.91 15.93 41.09
C PHE A 5 11.80 16.03 39.56
N THR A 6 12.78 15.53 38.81
CA THR A 6 12.66 15.38 37.34
C THR A 6 11.96 14.10 36.90
N ALA A 7 11.74 13.13 37.81
CA ALA A 7 11.04 11.89 37.50
C ALA A 7 9.53 12.07 37.27
N TYR A 8 8.90 13.09 37.88
CA TYR A 8 7.45 13.26 37.83
C TYR A 8 6.91 13.82 36.49
N GLN A 9 7.76 14.44 35.67
CA GLN A 9 7.37 14.87 34.31
C GLN A 9 7.59 13.77 33.26
N GLY A 10 8.49 12.81 33.51
CA GLY A 10 8.71 11.66 32.61
C GLY A 10 7.61 10.60 32.72
N VAL A 11 7.04 10.40 33.91
CA VAL A 11 6.00 9.37 34.14
C VAL A 11 4.66 9.76 33.50
N MET A 12 4.29 11.05 33.48
CA MET A 12 3.06 11.50 32.80
C MET A 12 3.19 11.48 31.26
N LEU A 13 4.38 11.69 30.70
CA LEU A 13 4.62 11.51 29.26
C LEU A 13 4.57 10.03 28.86
N GLY A 14 5.07 9.13 29.71
CA GLY A 14 5.01 7.68 29.48
C GLY A 14 3.60 7.09 29.58
N VAL A 15 2.75 7.59 30.49
CA VAL A 15 1.37 7.10 30.65
C VAL A 15 0.45 7.59 29.53
N ASN A 16 0.69 8.78 28.95
CA ASN A 16 -0.07 9.24 27.80
C ASN A 16 0.36 8.53 26.50
N ALA A 17 1.66 8.27 26.29
CA ALA A 17 2.13 7.43 25.18
C ALA A 17 1.59 5.99 25.27
N LEU A 18 1.38 5.47 26.49
CA LEU A 18 0.72 4.18 26.71
C LEU A 18 -0.80 4.24 26.51
N LYS A 19 -1.48 5.36 26.81
CA LYS A 19 -2.91 5.52 26.55
C LYS A 19 -3.23 5.70 25.07
N ASP A 20 -2.38 6.40 24.31
CA ASP A 20 -2.49 6.49 22.86
C ASP A 20 -2.22 5.13 22.19
N ALA A 21 -1.33 4.31 22.77
CA ALA A 21 -1.13 2.92 22.37
C ALA A 21 -2.33 2.00 22.68
N VAL A 22 -3.19 2.35 23.66
CA VAL A 22 -4.38 1.55 24.03
C VAL A 22 -5.53 1.76 23.06
N GLU A 23 -5.67 2.93 22.42
CA GLU A 23 -6.62 3.11 21.30
C GLU A 23 -6.19 2.32 20.05
N THR A 24 -4.88 2.09 19.87
CA THR A 24 -4.32 1.24 18.79
C THR A 24 -4.55 -0.27 18.99
N VAL A 25 -4.88 -0.74 20.21
CA VAL A 25 -5.12 -2.19 20.44
C VAL A 25 -6.49 -2.63 19.89
N THR A 26 -7.52 -1.78 20.02
CA THR A 26 -8.88 -2.15 19.57
C THR A 26 -9.00 -2.13 18.04
N SER A 27 -8.22 -1.28 17.35
CA SER A 27 -8.15 -1.23 15.89
C SER A 27 -7.47 -2.48 15.32
N ILE A 28 -6.37 -2.94 15.93
CA ILE A 28 -5.67 -4.16 15.49
C ILE A 28 -6.57 -5.40 15.58
N ASP A 29 -7.30 -5.59 16.68
CA ASP A 29 -8.24 -6.72 16.81
C ASP A 29 -9.33 -6.68 15.73
N THR A 30 -9.84 -5.49 15.43
CA THR A 30 -10.83 -5.29 14.36
C THR A 30 -10.24 -5.64 12.99
N LYS A 31 -9.03 -5.15 12.68
CA LYS A 31 -8.33 -5.45 11.43
C LYS A 31 -8.00 -6.94 11.31
N MET A 32 -7.60 -7.57 12.41
CA MET A 32 -7.33 -9.02 12.44
C MET A 32 -8.58 -9.86 12.26
N ARG A 33 -9.73 -9.44 12.78
CA ARG A 33 -11.02 -10.08 12.50
C ARG A 33 -11.32 -10.06 11.00
N ASP A 34 -11.12 -8.92 10.35
CA ASP A 34 -11.38 -8.78 8.92
C ASP A 34 -10.40 -9.61 8.08
N LEU A 35 -9.11 -9.65 8.46
CA LEU A 35 -8.12 -10.53 7.85
C LEU A 35 -8.49 -12.02 8.00
N ARG A 36 -8.89 -12.45 9.21
CA ARG A 36 -9.33 -13.83 9.46
C ARG A 36 -10.52 -14.23 8.59
N ARG A 37 -11.46 -13.31 8.36
CA ARG A 37 -12.65 -13.57 7.53
C ARG A 37 -12.29 -13.93 6.09
N VAL A 38 -11.18 -13.40 5.58
CA VAL A 38 -10.77 -13.52 4.17
C VAL A 38 -9.57 -14.46 3.98
N THR A 39 -9.15 -15.13 5.06
CA THR A 39 -8.00 -16.02 5.07
C THR A 39 -8.44 -17.43 5.42
N ASP A 40 -8.29 -18.34 4.47
CA ASP A 40 -8.66 -19.76 4.56
C ASP A 40 -7.45 -20.70 4.49
N ASP A 41 -6.28 -20.19 4.11
CA ASP A 41 -5.04 -20.93 3.84
C ASP A 41 -3.93 -20.68 4.87
N ALA A 42 -4.24 -20.03 6.00
CA ALA A 42 -3.32 -19.81 7.11
C ALA A 42 -3.71 -20.64 8.35
N THR A 43 -2.72 -21.08 9.11
CA THR A 43 -2.98 -21.73 10.40
C THR A 43 -3.39 -20.70 11.47
N ASN A 44 -4.09 -21.16 12.50
CA ASN A 44 -4.41 -20.32 13.65
C ASN A 44 -3.15 -19.72 14.30
N GLU A 45 -2.06 -20.48 14.33
CA GLU A 45 -0.77 -20.01 14.83
C GLU A 45 -0.21 -18.87 13.96
N GLN A 46 -0.24 -19.02 12.63
CA GLN A 46 0.18 -17.96 11.71
C GLN A 46 -0.65 -16.69 11.89
N LEU A 47 -1.97 -16.80 11.97
CA LEU A 47 -2.86 -15.66 12.20
C LEU A 47 -2.65 -15.00 13.56
N ASN A 48 -2.38 -15.77 14.62
CA ASN A 48 -2.07 -15.24 15.95
C ASN A 48 -0.73 -14.50 16.01
N ASN A 49 0.26 -14.95 15.24
CA ASN A 49 1.59 -14.35 15.18
C ASN A 49 1.68 -13.18 14.19
N PHE A 50 0.72 -13.06 13.27
CA PHE A 50 0.78 -12.05 12.22
C PHE A 50 0.84 -10.59 12.71
N PRO A 51 0.14 -10.16 13.78
CA PRO A 51 0.27 -8.80 14.31
C PRO A 51 1.73 -8.41 14.63
N ILE A 52 2.53 -9.36 15.15
CA ILE A 52 3.94 -9.15 15.44
C ILE A 52 4.73 -8.96 14.14
N GLN A 53 4.48 -9.79 13.13
CA GLN A 53 5.14 -9.70 11.83
C GLN A 53 4.77 -8.38 11.11
N ALA A 54 3.48 -8.03 11.13
CA ALA A 54 2.96 -6.78 10.59
C ALA A 54 3.58 -5.56 11.29
N ASN A 55 3.79 -5.62 12.60
CA ASN A 55 4.47 -4.56 13.34
C ASN A 55 5.96 -4.44 12.96
N GLN A 56 6.68 -5.55 12.81
CA GLN A 56 8.07 -5.53 12.35
C GLN A 56 8.19 -4.91 10.96
N MET A 57 7.30 -5.27 10.03
CA MET A 57 7.23 -4.68 8.69
C MET A 57 6.93 -3.18 8.77
N ALA A 58 5.95 -2.79 9.58
CA ALA A 58 5.57 -1.40 9.78
C ALA A 58 6.72 -0.55 10.31
N ILE A 59 7.44 -1.01 11.32
CA ILE A 59 8.62 -0.33 11.86
C ILE A 59 9.72 -0.19 10.79
N ALA A 60 9.99 -1.26 10.03
CA ALA A 60 11.01 -1.25 8.99
C ALA A 60 10.71 -0.25 7.86
N LEU A 61 9.44 0.06 7.64
CA LEU A 61 8.98 0.96 6.57
C LEU A 61 8.48 2.31 7.09
N GLY A 62 8.57 2.60 8.39
CA GLY A 62 8.06 3.85 8.96
C GLY A 62 6.54 4.03 8.85
N GLN A 63 5.79 2.92 8.90
CA GLN A 63 4.35 2.83 8.71
C GLN A 63 3.65 2.27 9.97
N THR A 64 2.32 2.13 9.94
CA THR A 64 1.55 1.55 11.05
C THR A 64 1.30 0.04 10.88
N THR A 65 1.15 -0.67 11.99
CA THR A 65 0.77 -2.10 11.98
C THR A 65 -0.59 -2.31 11.30
N GLU A 66 -1.53 -1.37 11.49
CA GLU A 66 -2.84 -1.41 10.84
C GLU A 66 -2.72 -1.36 9.32
N ASN A 67 -1.83 -0.53 8.78
CA ASN A 67 -1.60 -0.43 7.34
C ASN A 67 -1.03 -1.73 6.77
N ALA A 68 -0.12 -2.38 7.48
CA ALA A 68 0.40 -3.69 7.09
C ALA A 68 -0.72 -4.76 7.07
N ILE A 69 -1.54 -4.83 8.13
CA ILE A 69 -2.66 -5.77 8.20
C ILE A 69 -3.70 -5.48 7.11
N GLN A 70 -4.00 -4.21 6.87
CA GLN A 70 -4.95 -3.78 5.84
C GLN A 70 -4.46 -4.18 4.45
N ALA A 71 -3.20 -3.91 4.10
CA ALA A 71 -2.62 -4.29 2.83
C ALA A 71 -2.70 -5.81 2.61
N THR A 72 -2.29 -6.61 3.61
CA THR A 72 -2.42 -8.08 3.55
C THR A 72 -3.88 -8.51 3.38
N THR A 73 -4.82 -7.87 4.07
CA THR A 73 -6.25 -8.18 3.98
C THR A 73 -6.78 -7.98 2.56
N VAL A 74 -6.40 -6.90 1.89
CA VAL A 74 -6.80 -6.64 0.50
C VAL A 74 -6.22 -7.71 -0.44
N TRP A 75 -4.94 -8.06 -0.31
CA TRP A 75 -4.35 -9.14 -1.10
C TRP A 75 -5.04 -10.50 -0.87
N LYS A 76 -5.39 -10.82 0.39
CA LYS A 76 -6.13 -12.03 0.73
C LYS A 76 -7.55 -12.04 0.13
N GLN A 77 -8.26 -10.93 0.16
CA GLN A 77 -9.58 -10.79 -0.49
C GLN A 77 -9.53 -11.07 -1.99
N LEU A 78 -8.39 -10.85 -2.62
CA LEU A 78 -8.18 -11.04 -4.05
C LEU A 78 -7.69 -12.45 -4.41
N GLY A 79 -7.56 -13.33 -3.42
CA GLY A 79 -7.22 -14.73 -3.60
C GLY A 79 -5.72 -15.02 -3.64
N TYR A 80 -4.86 -14.06 -3.29
CA TYR A 80 -3.43 -14.34 -3.16
C TYR A 80 -3.16 -15.25 -1.96
N SER A 81 -2.09 -16.04 -2.04
CA SER A 81 -1.72 -16.95 -0.95
C SER A 81 -1.38 -16.16 0.31
N TRP A 82 -1.61 -16.75 1.49
CA TRP A 82 -1.19 -16.18 2.77
C TRP A 82 0.28 -15.77 2.72
N LYS A 83 1.13 -16.67 2.24
CA LYS A 83 2.57 -16.44 2.13
C LYS A 83 2.89 -15.19 1.29
N ASP A 84 2.35 -15.10 0.07
CA ASP A 84 2.64 -13.96 -0.80
C ASP A 84 2.09 -12.65 -0.20
N ALA A 85 0.89 -12.69 0.37
CA ALA A 85 0.24 -11.55 0.98
C ALA A 85 1.01 -11.01 2.21
N THR A 86 1.60 -11.88 3.02
CA THR A 86 2.29 -11.49 4.26
C THR A 86 3.78 -11.23 4.10
N GLU A 87 4.48 -11.97 3.22
CA GLU A 87 5.93 -11.86 3.11
C GLU A 87 6.38 -10.83 2.07
N TYR A 88 5.52 -10.54 1.07
CA TYR A 88 5.92 -9.80 -0.11
C TYR A 88 4.94 -8.69 -0.51
N LEU A 89 3.70 -9.01 -0.86
CA LEU A 89 2.78 -8.06 -1.50
C LEU A 89 2.37 -6.87 -0.60
N SER A 90 2.15 -7.13 0.69
CA SER A 90 1.88 -6.08 1.68
C SER A 90 3.06 -5.13 1.83
N LYS A 91 4.28 -5.66 1.85
CA LYS A 91 5.52 -4.87 1.91
C LYS A 91 5.65 -3.96 0.69
N GLU A 92 5.43 -4.48 -0.52
CA GLU A 92 5.50 -3.68 -1.76
C GLU A 92 4.42 -2.60 -1.79
N SER A 93 3.22 -2.88 -1.27
CA SER A 93 2.18 -1.85 -1.12
C SER A 93 2.63 -0.74 -0.19
N MET A 94 3.21 -1.08 0.96
CA MET A 94 3.71 -0.09 1.92
C MET A 94 4.89 0.72 1.37
N ILE A 95 5.75 0.10 0.55
CA ILE A 95 6.81 0.81 -0.19
C ILE A 95 6.18 1.81 -1.16
N LEU A 96 5.22 1.38 -1.99
CA LEU A 96 4.52 2.27 -2.92
C LEU A 96 3.80 3.41 -2.19
N SER A 97 3.15 3.11 -1.06
CA SER A 97 2.52 4.11 -0.19
C SER A 97 3.51 5.20 0.22
N ASN A 98 4.72 4.82 0.65
CA ASN A 98 5.75 5.78 1.04
C ASN A 98 6.29 6.60 -0.13
N VAL A 99 6.67 5.96 -1.25
CA VAL A 99 7.27 6.68 -2.39
C VAL A 99 6.25 7.47 -3.19
N GLY A 100 4.98 7.06 -3.15
CA GLY A 100 3.86 7.70 -3.84
C GLY A 100 3.09 8.72 -3.00
N ASP A 101 3.39 8.86 -1.71
CA ASP A 101 2.59 9.65 -0.74
C ASP A 101 1.10 9.26 -0.78
N MET A 102 0.85 7.94 -0.79
CA MET A 102 -0.49 7.34 -0.88
C MET A 102 -0.85 6.66 0.44
N THR A 103 -2.15 6.46 0.69
CA THR A 103 -2.56 5.55 1.77
C THR A 103 -2.15 4.11 1.44
N ALA A 104 -1.93 3.27 2.46
CA ALA A 104 -1.63 1.86 2.24
C ALA A 104 -2.72 1.16 1.43
N GLU A 105 -3.99 1.51 1.66
CA GLU A 105 -5.13 0.99 0.90
C GLU A 105 -5.09 1.41 -0.58
N ASP A 106 -4.88 2.69 -0.87
CA ASP A 106 -4.81 3.19 -2.25
C ASP A 106 -3.63 2.59 -3.01
N SER A 107 -2.46 2.49 -2.35
CA SER A 107 -1.28 1.86 -2.94
C SER A 107 -1.52 0.37 -3.25
N THR A 108 -2.14 -0.38 -2.35
CA THR A 108 -2.52 -1.77 -2.60
C THR A 108 -3.52 -1.86 -3.76
N ASN A 109 -4.55 -1.01 -3.77
CA ASN A 109 -5.56 -1.00 -4.82
C ASN A 109 -4.97 -0.66 -6.20
N ALA A 110 -4.02 0.28 -6.26
CA ALA A 110 -3.29 0.62 -7.48
C ALA A 110 -2.46 -0.57 -7.98
N LEU A 111 -1.67 -1.22 -7.12
CA LEU A 111 -0.90 -2.42 -7.49
C LEU A 111 -1.81 -3.55 -7.97
N VAL A 112 -2.88 -3.84 -7.24
CA VAL A 112 -3.87 -4.85 -7.62
C VAL A 112 -4.46 -4.57 -9.00
N SER A 113 -4.89 -3.33 -9.23
CA SER A 113 -5.49 -2.92 -10.51
C SER A 113 -4.49 -3.11 -11.65
N THR A 114 -3.25 -2.65 -11.45
CA THR A 114 -2.16 -2.78 -12.42
C THR A 114 -1.84 -4.24 -12.73
N LEU A 115 -1.62 -5.08 -11.71
CA LEU A 115 -1.31 -6.49 -11.92
C LEU A 115 -2.43 -7.19 -12.70
N LYS A 116 -3.69 -6.94 -12.34
CA LYS A 116 -4.85 -7.53 -13.03
C LYS A 116 -5.00 -7.02 -14.46
N ALA A 117 -4.87 -5.71 -14.68
CA ALA A 117 -5.01 -5.09 -16.00
C ALA A 117 -4.01 -5.67 -17.00
N PHE A 118 -2.76 -5.83 -16.58
CA PHE A 118 -1.67 -6.30 -17.44
C PHE A 118 -1.36 -7.79 -17.30
N LYS A 119 -2.21 -8.53 -16.56
CA LYS A 119 -2.07 -9.99 -16.33
C LYS A 119 -0.69 -10.38 -15.78
N LEU A 120 -0.19 -9.58 -14.85
CA LEU A 120 1.09 -9.78 -14.17
C LEU A 120 0.91 -10.67 -12.95
N GLU A 121 2.00 -11.34 -12.55
CA GLU A 121 2.03 -12.21 -11.40
C GLU A 121 2.41 -11.44 -10.12
N ALA A 122 2.17 -12.05 -8.96
CA ALA A 122 2.58 -11.48 -7.67
C ALA A 122 4.05 -11.04 -7.67
N LYS A 123 4.95 -11.88 -8.20
CA LYS A 123 6.40 -11.61 -8.26
C LYS A 123 6.78 -10.37 -9.09
N ASP A 124 5.88 -9.88 -9.95
CA ASP A 124 6.14 -8.71 -10.80
C ASP A 124 5.86 -7.40 -10.06
N THR A 125 5.28 -7.46 -8.85
CA THR A 125 4.90 -6.28 -8.07
C THR A 125 6.08 -5.34 -7.80
N THR A 126 7.27 -5.86 -7.46
CA THR A 126 8.46 -5.01 -7.27
C THR A 126 8.83 -4.29 -8.56
N THR A 127 8.79 -4.96 -9.71
CA THR A 127 9.06 -4.31 -11.00
C THR A 127 8.07 -3.18 -11.27
N VAL A 128 6.80 -3.35 -10.91
CA VAL A 128 5.78 -2.30 -11.01
C VAL A 128 6.13 -1.12 -10.09
N VAL A 129 6.39 -1.38 -8.80
CA VAL A 129 6.74 -0.33 -7.83
C VAL A 129 7.97 0.46 -8.28
N ASP A 130 9.01 -0.25 -8.75
CA ASP A 130 10.24 0.34 -9.23
C ASP A 130 10.00 1.21 -10.48
N SER A 131 9.19 0.75 -11.43
CA SER A 131 8.82 1.53 -12.63
C SER A 131 8.12 2.83 -12.27
N LEU A 132 7.16 2.77 -11.34
CA LEU A 132 6.41 3.94 -10.88
C LEU A 132 7.28 4.95 -10.12
N ASN A 133 8.18 4.45 -9.27
CA ASN A 133 9.12 5.28 -8.53
C ASN A 133 10.17 5.91 -9.47
N GLU A 134 10.70 5.14 -10.42
CA GLU A 134 11.65 5.65 -11.41
C GLU A 134 11.00 6.75 -12.26
N ALA A 135 9.77 6.53 -12.73
CA ALA A 135 9.04 7.51 -13.52
C ALA A 135 8.82 8.82 -12.73
N GLY A 136 8.38 8.73 -11.47
CA GLY A 136 8.19 9.91 -10.62
C GLY A 136 9.47 10.68 -10.32
N ASN A 137 10.63 10.00 -10.34
CA ASN A 137 11.94 10.64 -10.18
C ASN A 137 12.48 11.26 -11.47
N ARG A 138 12.03 10.82 -12.65
CA ARG A 138 12.59 11.21 -13.96
C ARG A 138 11.72 12.17 -14.75
N PHE A 139 10.41 12.18 -14.52
CA PHE A 139 9.44 12.97 -15.28
C PHE A 139 8.68 13.93 -14.36
N ALA A 140 7.93 14.87 -14.95
CA ALA A 140 7.17 15.87 -14.20
C ALA A 140 5.81 15.32 -13.72
N ILE A 141 5.81 14.17 -13.02
CA ILE A 141 4.63 13.53 -12.43
C ILE A 141 5.00 12.94 -11.06
N LYS A 142 4.08 12.92 -10.10
CA LYS A 142 4.32 12.20 -8.84
C LYS A 142 4.08 10.71 -9.01
N THR A 143 4.83 9.88 -8.30
CA THR A 143 4.64 8.42 -8.31
C THR A 143 3.20 8.01 -7.96
N GLY A 144 2.57 8.66 -6.98
CA GLY A 144 1.17 8.41 -6.63
C GLY A 144 0.17 8.79 -7.71
N GLU A 145 0.42 9.89 -8.44
CA GLU A 145 -0.43 10.33 -9.57
C GLU A 145 -0.36 9.34 -10.73
N LEU A 146 0.84 8.81 -11.03
CA LEU A 146 1.01 7.77 -12.03
C LEU A 146 0.35 6.45 -11.62
N ALA A 147 0.53 6.04 -10.37
CA ALA A 147 -0.12 4.85 -9.81
C ALA A 147 -1.65 4.95 -9.90
N GLU A 148 -2.20 6.13 -9.59
CA GLU A 148 -3.64 6.41 -9.69
C GLU A 148 -4.12 6.43 -11.15
N GLY A 149 -3.34 7.01 -12.06
CA GLY A 149 -3.64 6.98 -13.49
C GLY A 149 -3.73 5.56 -14.05
N LEU A 150 -2.81 4.66 -13.63
CA LEU A 150 -2.89 3.24 -13.98
C LEU A 150 -4.07 2.54 -13.31
N ARG A 151 -4.36 2.86 -12.05
CA ARG A 151 -5.48 2.27 -11.32
C ARG A 151 -6.81 2.48 -12.06
N VAL A 152 -7.01 3.67 -12.63
CA VAL A 152 -8.26 4.07 -13.31
C VAL A 152 -8.25 3.74 -14.80
N GLY A 153 -7.13 3.99 -15.50
CA GLY A 153 -7.04 3.88 -16.97
C GLY A 153 -6.27 2.66 -17.49
N GLY A 154 -5.51 1.97 -16.63
CA GLY A 154 -4.61 0.89 -17.03
C GLY A 154 -5.32 -0.28 -17.72
N ALA A 155 -6.52 -0.65 -17.26
CA ALA A 155 -7.32 -1.69 -17.90
C ALA A 155 -7.73 -1.33 -19.33
N SER A 156 -8.15 -0.08 -19.57
CA SER A 156 -8.49 0.40 -20.92
C SER A 156 -7.27 0.38 -21.84
N LEU A 157 -6.11 0.81 -21.34
CA LEU A 157 -4.87 0.81 -22.10
C LEU A 157 -4.39 -0.61 -22.42
N ALA A 158 -4.51 -1.54 -21.48
CA ALA A 158 -4.23 -2.96 -21.68
C ALA A 158 -5.18 -3.59 -22.73
N ILE A 159 -6.47 -3.26 -22.69
CA ILE A 159 -7.45 -3.69 -23.71
C ILE A 159 -7.10 -3.11 -25.09
N ALA A 160 -6.59 -1.89 -25.13
CA ALA A 160 -6.07 -1.25 -26.34
C ALA A 160 -4.70 -1.82 -26.80
N ASN A 161 -4.24 -2.94 -26.22
CA ASN A 161 -2.97 -3.63 -26.50
C ASN A 161 -1.71 -2.82 -26.18
N ASN A 162 -1.78 -1.87 -25.24
CA ASN A 162 -0.58 -1.26 -24.70
C ASN A 162 0.05 -2.16 -23.63
N SER A 163 1.38 -2.21 -23.60
CA SER A 163 2.12 -2.74 -22.45
C SER A 163 1.99 -1.80 -21.24
N LEU A 164 2.41 -2.27 -20.06
CA LEU A 164 2.49 -1.42 -18.86
C LEU A 164 3.36 -0.18 -19.13
N GLN A 165 4.54 -0.35 -19.72
CA GLN A 165 5.45 0.75 -19.99
C GLN A 165 4.90 1.74 -21.01
N GLN A 166 4.20 1.26 -22.05
CA GLN A 166 3.50 2.14 -22.99
C GLN A 166 2.38 2.91 -22.30
N SER A 167 1.68 2.26 -21.37
CA SER A 167 0.59 2.86 -20.61
C SER A 167 1.11 3.94 -19.66
N GLU A 168 2.20 3.67 -18.94
CA GLU A 168 2.90 4.65 -18.11
C GLU A 168 3.35 5.84 -18.95
N ALA A 169 3.99 5.62 -20.09
CA ALA A 169 4.44 6.70 -20.98
C ALA A 169 3.29 7.58 -21.49
N LEU A 170 2.14 6.97 -21.83
CA LEU A 170 0.95 7.70 -22.25
C LEU A 170 0.36 8.53 -21.11
N ILE A 171 0.30 8.00 -19.89
CA ILE A 171 -0.19 8.72 -18.70
C ILE A 171 0.76 9.88 -18.35
N ILE A 172 2.07 9.64 -18.36
CA ILE A 172 3.11 10.66 -18.11
C ILE A 172 2.95 11.79 -19.14
N THR A 173 2.95 11.45 -20.43
CA THR A 173 2.85 12.44 -21.52
C THR A 173 1.52 13.21 -21.45
N GLY A 174 0.41 12.51 -21.20
CA GLY A 174 -0.89 13.14 -21.04
C GLY A 174 -0.92 14.12 -19.87
N THR A 175 -0.31 13.75 -18.74
CA THR A 175 -0.23 14.57 -17.53
C THR A 175 0.66 15.78 -17.75
N GLU A 176 1.79 15.64 -18.45
CA GLU A 176 2.66 16.78 -18.78
C GLU A 176 1.96 17.80 -19.69
N VAL A 177 1.16 17.32 -20.66
CA VAL A 177 0.42 18.18 -21.59
C VAL A 177 -0.75 18.88 -20.90
N LEU A 178 -1.56 18.15 -20.14
CA LEU A 178 -2.76 18.67 -19.49
C LEU A 178 -2.46 19.37 -18.15
N ARG A 179 -1.30 19.09 -17.55
CA ARG A 179 -0.91 19.50 -16.19
C ARG A 179 -1.87 19.01 -15.09
N ASP A 180 -2.73 18.04 -15.39
CA ASP A 180 -3.66 17.40 -14.46
C ASP A 180 -3.78 15.90 -14.77
N SER A 181 -3.31 15.06 -13.86
CA SER A 181 -3.32 13.60 -14.02
C SER A 181 -4.73 13.00 -13.89
N ASN A 182 -5.64 13.65 -13.16
CA ASN A 182 -7.01 13.15 -12.95
C ASN A 182 -7.85 13.29 -14.22
N GLU A 183 -7.65 14.37 -14.99
CA GLU A 183 -8.32 14.54 -16.28
C GLU A 183 -7.87 13.51 -17.32
N VAL A 184 -6.56 13.21 -17.38
CA VAL A 184 -6.00 12.14 -18.22
C VAL A 184 -6.62 10.80 -17.87
N SER A 185 -6.56 10.46 -16.58
CA SER A 185 -7.06 9.23 -16.00
C SER A 185 -8.55 8.99 -16.32
N ASN A 186 -9.39 10.00 -16.12
CA ASN A 186 -10.81 9.93 -16.46
C ASN A 186 -11.07 9.85 -17.98
N GLY A 187 -10.29 10.57 -18.79
CA GLY A 187 -10.37 10.50 -20.25
C GLY A 187 -10.09 9.10 -20.81
N LEU A 188 -9.13 8.38 -20.20
CA LEU A 188 -8.80 7.00 -20.56
C LEU A 188 -9.87 5.98 -20.16
N ASN A 189 -10.64 6.26 -19.11
CA ASN A 189 -11.74 5.42 -18.65
C ASN A 189 -13.00 5.59 -19.53
N LEU A 190 -13.25 6.81 -20.02
CA LEU A 190 -14.46 7.17 -20.77
C LEU A 190 -14.42 6.87 -22.27
N GLY A 191 -13.30 6.38 -22.82
CA GLY A 191 -13.14 6.06 -24.24
C GLY A 191 -13.91 4.81 -24.73
N ARG A 192 -15.05 4.48 -24.11
CA ARG A 192 -15.92 3.34 -24.47
C ARG A 192 -17.20 3.78 -25.15
#